data_AF-A0A352WWM7-F1
#
_entry.id   AF-A0A352WWM7-F1
#
_cell.length_a   1.000
_cell.length_b   1.000
_cell.length_c   1.000
_cell.angle_alpha   90.00
_cell.angle_beta   90.00
_cell.angle_gamma   90.00
#
_symmetry.space_group_name_H-M   'P 1'
#
loop_
_entity.id
_entity.type
_entity.pdbx_description
1 polymer ?
#
loop_
_entity_poly.entity_id
_entity_poly.type
_entity_poly.pdbx_seq_one_letter_code
_entity_poly.pdbx_strand_id
1 'polypeptide(L)'
;VTIGVGPAGTGKTFLAVAAATAALRNKDVSRIILTRPAVEAGERLGFLPGDLQSKIDPYLRPLYDAMYEMIGAEGFQRQVERGNIEVAPLAYMRGRTL
;
A
#
# COMPACT_ATOMS: atom_id res chain seq x y z
N VAL A 1 17.96 -4.02 2.51
CA VAL A 1 16.72 -3.89 3.31
C VAL A 1 16.84 -2.60 4.10
N THR A 2 15.86 -1.70 3.97
CA THR A 2 15.83 -0.41 4.69
C THR A 2 14.65 -0.42 5.65
N ILE A 3 14.86 -0.04 6.90
CA ILE A 3 13.83 -0.07 7.95
C ILE A 3 13.62 1.36 8.46
N GLY A 4 12.40 1.89 8.32
CA GLY A 4 12.01 3.16 8.90
C GLY A 4 11.22 2.95 10.18
N VAL A 5 11.76 3.38 11.33
CA VAL A 5 11.10 3.28 12.64
C VAL A 5 10.93 4.68 13.23
N GLY A 6 9.79 4.95 13.87
CA GLY A 6 9.51 6.23 14.53
C GLY A 6 8.03 6.50 14.81
N PRO A 7 7.71 7.56 15.57
CA PRO A 7 6.33 7.93 15.95
C PRO A 7 5.41 8.20 14.76
N ALA A 8 4.09 8.17 14.96
CA ALA A 8 3.13 8.61 13.93
C ALA A 8 3.43 10.07 13.51
N GLY A 9 3.20 10.40 12.24
CA GLY A 9 3.46 11.75 11.72
C GLY A 9 4.91 12.04 11.31
N THR A 10 5.88 11.16 11.56
CA THR A 10 7.29 11.41 11.15
C THR A 10 7.60 11.09 9.67
N GLY A 11 6.57 11.06 8.80
CA GLY A 11 6.76 10.92 7.35
C GLY A 11 7.30 9.58 6.85
N LYS A 12 7.46 8.55 7.69
CA LYS A 12 8.08 7.25 7.29
C LYS A 12 7.42 6.61 6.06
N THR A 13 6.11 6.47 6.10
CA THR A 13 5.33 5.91 4.98
C THR A 13 5.44 6.80 3.75
N PHE A 14 5.32 8.11 3.95
CA PHE A 14 5.37 9.10 2.88
C PHE A 14 6.71 9.09 2.14
N LEU A 15 7.83 9.12 2.88
CA LEU A 15 9.17 9.07 2.32
C LEU A 15 9.46 7.74 1.62
N ALA A 16 8.99 6.61 2.19
CA ALA A 16 9.12 5.31 1.54
C ALA A 16 8.39 5.26 0.19
N VAL A 17 7.17 5.81 0.15
CA VAL A 17 6.38 5.91 -1.09
C VAL A 17 7.06 6.84 -2.09
N ALA A 18 7.52 8.03 -1.67
CA ALA A 18 8.22 8.97 -2.53
C ALA A 18 9.46 8.33 -3.19
N ALA A 19 10.28 7.62 -2.40
CA ALA A 19 11.44 6.91 -2.90
C ALA A 19 11.07 5.79 -3.89
N ALA A 20 10.02 5.01 -3.60
CA ALA A 20 9.54 3.96 -4.48
C ALA A 20 9.03 4.53 -5.83
N THR A 21 8.26 5.63 -5.78
CA THR A 21 7.80 6.34 -6.96
C THR A 21 8.94 6.87 -7.81
N ALA A 22 9.97 7.46 -7.20
CA ALA A 22 11.15 7.94 -7.91
C ALA A 22 11.87 6.80 -8.63
N ALA A 23 12.09 5.67 -7.94
CA ALA A 23 12.69 4.48 -8.52
C ALA A 23 11.88 3.91 -9.71
N LEU A 24 10.55 3.91 -9.60
CA LEU A 24 9.67 3.46 -10.69
C LEU A 24 9.76 4.40 -11.91
N ARG A 25 9.83 5.72 -11.69
CA ARG A 25 9.97 6.71 -12.77
C ARG A 25 11.33 6.63 -13.46
N ASN A 26 12.39 6.39 -12.71
CA ASN A 26 13.75 6.19 -13.22
C ASN A 26 13.94 4.82 -13.90
N LYS A 27 12.94 3.93 -13.81
CA LYS A 27 13.01 2.54 -14.27
C LYS A 27 14.04 1.69 -13.52
N ASP A 28 14.45 2.14 -12.33
CA ASP A 28 15.30 1.36 -11.42
C ASP A 28 14.54 0.14 -10.89
N VAL A 29 13.21 0.24 -10.81
CA VAL A 29 12.30 -0.86 -10.51
C VAL A 29 11.19 -0.94 -11.55
N SER A 30 10.68 -2.16 -11.79
CA SER A 30 9.57 -2.41 -12.71
C SER A 30 8.19 -2.44 -12.03
N ARG A 31 8.16 -2.70 -10.72
CA ARG A 31 6.92 -2.83 -9.95
C ARG A 31 7.09 -2.33 -8.51
N ILE A 32 6.07 -1.64 -8.00
CA ILE A 32 5.91 -1.31 -6.59
C ILE A 32 4.79 -2.18 -6.02
N ILE A 33 5.06 -2.86 -4.90
CA ILE A 33 4.01 -3.56 -4.16
C ILE A 33 3.90 -2.92 -2.77
N LEU A 34 2.75 -2.31 -2.51
CA LEU A 34 2.42 -1.75 -1.22
C LEU A 34 1.58 -2.74 -0.46
N THR A 35 2.11 -3.20 0.67
CA THR A 35 1.39 -4.10 1.54
C THR A 35 1.35 -3.58 2.96
N ARG A 36 0.20 -3.77 3.59
CA ARG A 36 0.03 -3.59 5.02
C ARG A 36 -0.40 -4.95 5.58
N PRO A 37 0.22 -5.42 6.69
CA PRO A 37 -0.29 -6.60 7.35
C PRO A 37 -1.75 -6.34 7.75
N ALA A 38 -2.62 -7.29 7.44
CA ALA A 38 -3.96 -7.31 8.01
C ALA A 38 -3.76 -7.61 9.50
N VAL A 39 -3.86 -6.59 10.35
CA VAL A 39 -3.67 -6.75 11.79
C VAL A 39 -5.03 -6.64 12.48
N GLU A 40 -5.43 -7.73 13.13
CA GLU A 40 -6.28 -7.70 14.31
C GLU A 40 -5.49 -7.02 15.43
N ALA A 41 -5.60 -5.69 15.54
CA ALA A 41 -5.06 -4.97 16.67
C ALA A 41 -6.08 -5.07 17.81
N GLY A 42 -6.08 -6.18 18.52
CA GLY A 42 -6.74 -6.32 19.82
C GLY A 42 -8.26 -6.57 19.84
N GLU A 43 -8.96 -6.49 18.72
CA GLU A 43 -10.34 -6.97 18.61
C GLU A 43 -10.44 -7.91 17.40
N ARG A 44 -11.03 -9.10 17.63
CA ARG A 44 -11.53 -9.97 16.55
C ARG A 44 -12.14 -9.07 15.50
N LEU A 45 -11.82 -9.27 14.23
CA LEU A 45 -12.33 -8.50 13.09
C LEU A 45 -13.86 -8.29 13.22
N GLY A 46 -14.23 -7.23 13.92
CA GLY A 46 -15.44 -7.19 14.73
C GLY A 46 -16.20 -5.94 14.43
N PHE A 47 -17.46 -6.15 14.05
CA PHE A 47 -18.50 -5.13 13.98
C PHE A 47 -18.45 -4.11 12.84
N LEU A 48 -17.63 -4.28 11.80
CA LEU A 48 -17.94 -3.66 10.50
C LEU A 48 -18.86 -4.62 9.70
N PRO A 49 -20.15 -4.31 9.51
CA PRO A 49 -21.01 -5.08 8.60
C PRO A 49 -20.51 -4.91 7.17
N GLY A 50 -20.39 -6.02 6.42
CA GLY A 50 -19.97 -6.01 5.02
C GLY A 50 -18.95 -7.09 4.66
N ASP A 51 -18.65 -7.18 3.36
CA ASP A 51 -17.71 -8.14 2.80
C ASP A 51 -16.27 -7.88 3.28
N LEU A 52 -15.42 -8.91 3.17
CA LEU A 52 -14.01 -8.85 3.57
C LEU A 52 -13.26 -7.64 2.99
N GLN A 53 -13.66 -7.22 1.78
CA GLN A 53 -13.10 -6.06 1.09
C GLN A 53 -13.43 -4.74 1.82
N SER A 54 -14.68 -4.53 2.22
CA SER A 54 -15.12 -3.34 2.98
C SER A 54 -14.42 -3.21 4.34
N LYS A 55 -13.95 -4.33 4.90
CA LYS A 55 -13.17 -4.35 6.15
C LYS A 55 -11.70 -4.00 5.96
N ILE A 56 -11.13 -4.28 4.79
CA ILE A 56 -9.71 -4.06 4.49
C ILE A 56 -9.46 -2.65 3.94
N ASP A 57 -10.41 -2.12 3.16
CA ASP A 57 -10.33 -0.80 2.51
C ASP A 57 -9.88 0.35 3.43
N PRO A 58 -10.44 0.51 4.66
CA PRO A 58 -10.02 1.59 5.56
C PRO A 58 -8.53 1.55 5.93
N TYR A 59 -7.92 0.36 5.97
CA TYR A 59 -6.51 0.20 6.34
C TYR A 59 -5.55 0.48 5.20
N LEU A 60 -6.01 0.30 3.96
CA LEU A 60 -5.26 0.57 2.74
C LEU A 60 -5.37 2.03 2.31
N ARG A 61 -6.44 2.75 2.72
CA ARG A 61 -6.67 4.16 2.36
C ARG A 61 -5.44 5.07 2.54
N PRO A 62 -4.68 5.03 3.65
CA PRO A 62 -3.48 5.86 3.79
C PRO A 62 -2.39 5.59 2.74
N LEU A 63 -2.32 4.36 2.20
CA LEU A 63 -1.39 4.03 1.12
C LEU A 63 -1.86 4.61 -0.20
N TYR A 64 -3.17 4.52 -0.50
CA TYR A 64 -3.77 5.16 -1.67
C TYR A 64 -3.57 6.66 -1.64
N ASP A 65 -3.85 7.31 -0.51
CA ASP A 65 -3.72 8.76 -0.35
C ASP A 65 -2.27 9.21 -0.61
N ALA A 66 -1.29 8.53 -0.02
CA ALA A 66 0.13 8.84 -0.24
C ALA A 66 0.55 8.67 -1.71
N MET A 67 0.03 7.66 -2.40
CA MET A 67 0.30 7.45 -3.82
C MET A 67 -0.36 8.51 -4.71
N TYR A 68 -1.61 8.87 -4.39
CA TYR A 68 -2.32 9.93 -5.10
C TYR A 68 -1.62 11.27 -4.97
N GLU A 69 -1.04 11.57 -3.81
CA GLU A 69 -0.24 12.79 -3.62
C GLU A 69 1.05 12.79 -4.47
N MET A 70 1.68 11.63 -4.68
CA MET A 70 2.97 11.53 -5.39
C MET A 70 2.87 11.52 -6.92
N ILE A 71 1.85 10.85 -7.48
CA ILE A 71 1.72 10.67 -8.95
C ILE A 71 0.36 11.10 -9.49
N GLY A 72 -0.50 11.67 -8.65
CA GLY A 72 -1.87 12.03 -9.00
C GLY A 72 -2.80 10.82 -9.04
N ALA A 73 -4.10 11.07 -8.86
CA ALA A 73 -5.13 10.03 -8.91
C ALA A 73 -5.13 9.28 -10.25
N GLU A 74 -5.14 10.01 -11.37
CA GLU A 74 -5.12 9.39 -12.70
C GLU A 74 -3.82 8.62 -12.98
N GLY A 75 -2.69 9.18 -12.56
CA GLY A 75 -1.38 8.56 -12.77
C GLY A 75 -1.29 7.25 -12.00
N PHE A 76 -1.75 7.23 -10.76
CA PHE A 76 -1.84 6.01 -9.97
C PHE A 76 -2.75 4.97 -10.62
N GLN A 77 -3.98 5.33 -10.99
CA GLN A 77 -4.92 4.39 -11.60
C GLN A 77 -4.34 3.75 -12.87
N ARG A 78 -3.72 4.55 -13.74
CA ARG A 78 -3.02 4.02 -14.94
C ARG A 78 -1.90 3.03 -14.60
N GLN A 79 -1.15 3.26 -13.52
CA GLN A 79 -0.07 2.36 -13.12
C GLN A 79 -0.58 1.08 -12.45
N VAL A 80 -1.71 1.17 -11.74
CA VAL A 80 -2.41 0.01 -11.18
C VAL A 80 -2.98 -0.87 -12.28
N GLU A 81 -3.67 -0.28 -13.27
CA GLU A 81 -4.19 -1.00 -14.44
C GLU A 81 -3.10 -1.70 -15.24
N ARG A 82 -1.92 -1.07 -15.37
CA ARG A 82 -0.74 -1.67 -16.01
C ARG A 82 -0.07 -2.77 -15.17
N GLY A 83 -0.45 -2.94 -13.91
CA GLY A 83 0.19 -3.89 -12.99
C GLY A 83 1.59 -3.48 -12.53
N ASN A 84 1.96 -2.21 -12.69
CA ASN A 84 3.23 -1.65 -12.22
C ASN A 84 3.13 -1.27 -10.73
N ILE A 85 1.92 -1.03 -10.23
CA ILE A 85 1.68 -0.74 -8.82
C ILE A 85 0.59 -1.66 -8.33
N GLU A 86 0.86 -2.37 -7.24
CA GLU A 86 -0.10 -3.26 -6.60
C GLU A 86 -0.27 -2.86 -5.13
N VAL A 87 -1.51 -2.70 -4.70
CA VAL A 87 -1.86 -2.46 -3.30
C VAL A 87 -2.67 -3.65 -2.81
N ALA A 88 -2.07 -4.46 -1.93
CA ALA A 88 -2.71 -5.68 -1.44
C ALA A 88 -2.36 -5.94 0.03
N PRO A 89 -3.32 -6.43 0.83
CA PRO A 89 -3.04 -6.87 2.20
C PRO A 89 -2.08 -8.06 2.20
N LEU A 90 -1.23 -8.17 3.22
CA LEU A 90 -0.22 -9.22 3.30
C LEU A 90 -0.83 -10.64 3.25
N ALA A 91 -2.05 -10.81 3.76
CA ALA A 91 -2.77 -12.08 3.71
C ALA A 91 -3.04 -12.56 2.27
N TYR A 92 -3.18 -11.65 1.31
CA TYR A 92 -3.38 -11.97 -0.10
C TYR A 92 -2.07 -12.24 -0.84
N MET A 93 -0.93 -11.87 -0.23
CA MET A 93 0.41 -12.20 -0.75
C MET A 93 0.77 -13.65 -0.44
N ARG A 94 0.21 -14.24 0.63
CA ARG A 94 0.43 -15.63 1.03
C ARG A 94 -0.46 -16.56 0.17
N GLY A 95 0.09 -17.03 -0.94
CA GLY A 95 -0.64 -17.87 -1.92
C GLY A 95 -0.31 -17.56 -3.38
N ARG A 96 0.47 -16.51 -3.66
CA ARG A 96 1.01 -16.18 -4.99
C ARG A 96 2.46 -16.64 -5.20
N THR A 97 2.83 -17.75 -4.59
CA THR A 97 4.01 -18.51 -5.04
C THR A 97 3.64 -19.19 -6.35
N LEU A 98 4.35 -18.83 -7.43
CA LEU A 98 4.41 -19.64 -8.65
C LEU A 98 4.98 -21.02 -8.35
#